data_AF-A0AAW6KK48-F1
#
_entry.id   AF-A0AAW6KK48-F1
#
_cell.length_a   1.000
_cell.length_b   1.000
_cell.length_c   1.000
_cell.angle_alpha   90.00
_cell.angle_beta   90.00
_cell.angle_gamma   90.00
#
_symmetry.space_group_name_H-M   'P 1'
#
loop_
_entity.id
_entity.type
_entity.pdbx_description
1 polymer ?
#
loop_
_entity_poly.entity_id
_entity_poly.type
_entity_poly.pdbx_seq_one_letter_code
_entity_poly.pdbx_strand_id
1 'polypeptide(L)'
;IKRMAEDPETHPTISQFSFDFLANNQELDNISFVESDYIQNQTRLDQVAFLLRSDNFIWHLDYENIKKTGSLYLQPVAVDEYFG
;
A
#
# COMPACT_ATOMS: atom_id res chain seq x y z
N ILE A 1 4.53 14.22 8.23
CA ILE A 1 5.37 13.13 7.68
C ILE A 1 6.87 13.41 7.88
N LYS A 2 7.43 14.55 7.43
CA LYS A 2 8.85 14.88 7.61
C LYS A 2 9.37 14.76 9.05
N ARG A 3 8.61 15.30 10.01
CA ARG A 3 8.94 15.12 11.44
C ARG A 3 8.97 13.66 11.87
N MET A 4 8.06 12.82 11.39
CA MET A 4 8.05 11.39 11.72
C MET A 4 9.23 10.63 11.08
N ALA A 5 9.70 11.07 9.91
CA ALA A 5 10.90 10.52 9.30
C ALA A 5 12.17 10.86 10.11
N GLU A 6 12.29 12.10 10.59
CA GLU A 6 13.54 12.64 11.16
C GLU A 6 13.63 12.55 12.70
N ASP A 7 12.51 12.36 13.41
CA ASP A 7 12.46 12.35 14.89
C ASP A 7 12.97 11.00 15.45
N PRO A 8 14.07 11.00 16.24
CA PRO A 8 14.64 9.77 16.80
C PRO A 8 13.72 9.00 17.75
N GLU A 9 12.69 9.66 18.32
CA GLU A 9 11.71 9.02 19.19
C GLU A 9 10.59 8.31 18.40
N THR A 10 10.54 8.51 17.08
CA THR A 10 9.56 7.81 16.23
C THR A 10 9.95 6.34 16.09
N HIS A 11 8.96 5.46 16.16
CA HIS A 11 9.18 4.03 15.98
C HIS A 11 9.85 3.76 14.61
N PRO A 12 10.90 2.94 14.53
CA PRO A 12 11.70 2.78 13.31
C PRO A 12 10.89 2.44 12.05
N THR A 13 9.89 1.58 12.17
CA THR A 13 8.98 1.23 11.07
C THR A 13 8.19 2.44 10.54
N ILE A 14 7.75 3.34 11.42
CA ILE A 14 7.02 4.56 11.05
C ILE A 14 7.97 5.56 10.40
N SER A 15 9.21 5.67 10.91
CA SER A 15 10.24 6.50 10.28
C SER A 15 10.58 5.99 8.89
N GLN A 16 10.79 4.68 8.71
CA GLN A 16 11.07 4.08 7.41
C GLN A 16 9.94 4.33 6.41
N PHE A 17 8.69 4.04 6.79
CA PHE A 17 7.54 4.37 5.96
C PHE A 17 7.50 5.87 5.60
N SER A 18 7.78 6.74 6.56
CA SER A 18 7.78 8.19 6.34
C SER A 18 8.86 8.64 5.36
N PHE A 19 10.05 8.02 5.40
CA PHE A 19 11.13 8.25 4.43
C PHE A 19 10.73 7.78 3.04
N ASP A 20 10.25 6.55 2.91
CA ASP A 20 9.85 5.98 1.63
C ASP A 20 8.71 6.80 1.01
N PHE A 21 7.74 7.22 1.83
CA PHE A 21 6.61 8.02 1.37
C PHE A 21 7.05 9.41 0.92
N LEU A 22 8.01 10.04 1.60
CA LEU A 22 8.59 11.32 1.17
C LEU A 22 9.40 11.18 -0.12
N ALA A 23 10.17 10.09 -0.27
CA ALA A 23 10.93 9.80 -1.47
C ALA A 23 10.02 9.60 -2.69
N ASN A 24 8.80 9.07 -2.47
CA ASN A 24 7.78 8.89 -3.50
C ASN A 24 6.79 10.06 -3.62
N ASN A 25 7.22 11.31 -3.34
CA ASN A 25 6.38 12.52 -3.42
C ASN A 25 5.06 12.47 -2.63
N GLN A 26 4.99 11.62 -1.60
CA GLN A 26 3.81 11.41 -0.78
C GLN A 26 2.62 10.85 -1.58
N GLU A 27 2.92 10.03 -2.59
CA GLU A 27 1.94 9.28 -3.38
C GLU A 27 2.06 7.77 -3.12
N LEU A 28 0.96 7.06 -3.31
CA LEU A 28 0.92 5.60 -3.32
C LEU A 28 0.61 5.14 -4.74
N ASP A 29 1.31 4.12 -5.21
CA ASP A 29 0.92 3.41 -6.41
C ASP A 29 -0.28 2.52 -6.12
N ASN A 30 -1.01 2.12 -7.15
CA ASN A 30 -2.07 1.13 -7.02
C ASN A 30 -2.03 0.08 -8.13
N ILE A 31 -2.38 -1.14 -7.77
CA ILE A 31 -2.66 -2.24 -8.70
C ILE A 31 -4.11 -2.63 -8.51
N SER A 32 -4.84 -2.75 -9.61
CA SER A 32 -6.28 -3.03 -9.61
C SER A 32 -6.57 -4.28 -10.42
N PHE A 33 -7.36 -5.20 -9.85
CA PHE A 33 -7.90 -6.34 -10.57
C PHE A 33 -9.31 -6.02 -11.06
N VAL A 34 -9.48 -6.04 -12.39
CA VAL A 34 -10.73 -5.67 -13.06
C VAL A 34 -11.21 -6.85 -13.89
N GLU A 35 -12.44 -7.29 -13.64
CA GLU A 35 -13.13 -8.29 -14.43
C GLU A 35 -14.13 -7.61 -15.37
N SER A 36 -14.10 -7.99 -16.65
CA SER A 36 -15.02 -7.47 -17.67
C SER A 36 -15.75 -8.62 -18.37
N ASP A 37 -17.07 -8.64 -18.28
CA ASP A 37 -17.95 -9.50 -19.07
C ASP A 37 -18.45 -8.73 -20.29
N TYR A 38 -17.87 -9.05 -21.45
CA TYR A 38 -18.21 -8.41 -22.72
C TYR A 38 -19.57 -8.80 -23.29
N ILE A 39 -20.14 -9.95 -22.87
CA ILE A 39 -21.48 -10.39 -23.30
C ILE A 39 -22.54 -9.62 -22.54
N GLN A 40 -22.33 -9.42 -21.23
CA GLN A 40 -23.25 -8.69 -20.36
C GLN A 40 -22.99 -7.18 -20.33
N ASN A 41 -21.91 -6.72 -20.97
CA ASN A 41 -21.42 -5.34 -20.95
C ASN A 41 -21.25 -4.81 -19.51
N GLN A 42 -20.69 -5.65 -18.64
CA GLN A 42 -20.45 -5.34 -17.24
C GLN A 42 -18.95 -5.31 -16.97
N THR A 43 -18.52 -4.37 -16.13
CA THR A 43 -17.15 -4.31 -15.62
C THR A 43 -17.22 -4.16 -14.11
N ARG A 44 -16.47 -4.99 -13.40
CA ARG A 44 -16.39 -5.00 -11.94
C ARG A 44 -14.93 -4.84 -11.53
N LEU A 45 -14.71 -3.97 -10.56
CA LEU A 45 -13.45 -3.83 -9.86
C LEU A 45 -13.46 -4.82 -8.69
N ASP A 46 -12.65 -5.86 -8.79
CA ASP A 46 -12.62 -6.96 -7.83
C ASP A 46 -11.72 -6.65 -6.64
N GLN A 47 -10.57 -6.03 -6.91
CA GLN A 47 -9.59 -5.69 -5.89
C GLN A 47 -8.83 -4.43 -6.28
N VAL A 48 -8.44 -3.65 -5.27
CA VAL A 48 -7.43 -2.58 -5.39
C VAL A 48 -6.44 -2.75 -4.26
N ALA A 49 -5.17 -2.88 -4.60
CA ALA A 49 -4.06 -2.81 -3.67
C ALA A 49 -3.39 -1.44 -3.83
N PHE A 50 -3.18 -0.73 -2.71
CA PHE A 50 -2.30 0.43 -2.70
C PHE A 50 -0.94 0.02 -2.14
N LEU A 51 0.11 0.55 -2.74
CA LEU A 51 1.47 0.13 -2.43
C LEU A 51 2.46 1.28 -2.50
N LEU A 52 3.54 1.12 -1.76
CA LEU A 52 4.69 2.02 -1.78
C LEU A 52 5.96 1.18 -1.76
N ARG A 53 6.79 1.34 -2.79
CA ARG A 53 8.05 0.61 -2.90
C ARG A 53 9.08 1.15 -1.89
N SER A 54 9.71 0.23 -1.17
CA SER A 54 10.96 0.47 -0.43
C SER A 54 12.12 -0.23 -1.16
N ASP A 55 13.32 -0.19 -0.59
CA ASP A 55 14.50 -0.77 -1.24
C ASP A 55 14.40 -2.30 -1.40
N ASN A 56 13.89 -3.00 -0.39
CA ASN A 56 13.87 -4.48 -0.32
C ASN A 56 12.49 -5.10 -0.10
N PHE A 57 11.45 -4.27 0.02
CA PHE A 57 10.09 -4.71 0.30
C PHE A 57 9.08 -3.68 -0.23
N ILE A 58 7.80 -4.03 -0.17
CA ILE A 58 6.69 -3.17 -0.56
C ILE A 58 5.83 -2.94 0.67
N TRP A 59 5.55 -1.67 0.98
CA TRP A 59 4.49 -1.31 1.90
C TRP A 59 3.16 -1.60 1.22
N HIS A 60 2.44 -2.61 1.68
CA HIS A 60 1.10 -2.94 1.23
C HIS A 60 0.07 -2.34 2.19
N LEU A 61 -0.88 -1.59 1.63
CA LEU A 61 -2.04 -1.12 2.37
C LEU A 61 -3.18 -2.15 2.23
N ASP A 62 -3.44 -2.90 3.30
CA ASP A 62 -4.61 -3.78 3.36
C ASP A 62 -5.87 -2.93 3.56
N TYR A 63 -6.64 -2.80 2.48
CA TYR A 63 -7.90 -2.05 2.43
C TYR A 63 -9.13 -2.96 2.53
N GLU A 64 -8.98 -4.29 2.50
CA GLU A 64 -10.11 -5.22 2.33
C GLU A 64 -11.08 -5.20 3.51
N ASN A 65 -10.54 -5.01 4.71
CA ASN A 65 -11.30 -5.14 5.95
C ASN A 65 -11.69 -3.79 6.59
N ILE A 66 -11.41 -2.65 5.95
CA ILE A 66 -11.73 -1.33 6.52
C ILE A 66 -13.21 -1.19 6.90
N LYS A 67 -14.13 -1.75 6.09
CA LYS A 67 -15.57 -1.73 6.38
C LYS A 67 -15.97 -2.56 7.59
N LYS A 68 -15.15 -3.55 7.97
CA LYS A 68 -15.40 -4.46 9.10
C LYS A 68 -14.70 -4.00 10.38
N THR A 69 -13.46 -3.54 10.28
CA THR A 69 -12.59 -3.21 11.44
C THR A 69 -12.45 -1.72 11.68
N GLY A 70 -12.83 -0.88 10.72
CA GLY A 70 -12.59 0.57 10.76
C GLY A 70 -11.11 0.95 10.69
N SER A 71 -10.22 -0.01 10.44
CA SER A 71 -8.77 0.17 10.53
C SER A 71 -8.11 -0.18 9.19
N LEU A 72 -7.04 0.54 8.88
CA LEU A 72 -6.15 0.27 7.77
C LEU A 72 -4.81 -0.22 8.31
N TYR A 73 -4.26 -1.24 7.64
CA TYR A 73 -2.97 -1.81 8.02
C TYR A 73 -1.98 -1.58 6.89
N LEU A 74 -0.82 -1.04 7.26
CA LEU A 74 0.36 -0.98 6.42
C LEU A 74 1.29 -2.11 6.81
N GLN A 75 1.53 -3.02 5.87
CA GLN A 75 2.33 -4.21 6.10
C GLN A 75 3.52 -4.21 5.15
N PRO A 76 4.76 -4.40 5.65
CA PRO A 76 5.89 -4.64 4.78
C PRO A 76 5.78 -6.07 4.23
N VAL A 77 5.78 -6.21 2.90
CA VAL A 77 5.73 -7.49 2.18
C VAL A 77 7.00 -7.62 1.34
N ALA A 78 7.68 -8.77 1.41
CA ALA A 78 8.89 -8.97 0.62
C ALA A 78 8.57 -8.91 -0.89
N VAL A 79 9.49 -8.39 -1.70
CA VAL A 79 9.23 -8.16 -3.14
C VAL A 79 8.92 -9.47 -3.89
N ASP A 80 9.58 -10.55 -3.50
CA ASP A 80 9.39 -11.90 -4.04
C ASP A 80 8.04 -12.51 -3.61
N GLU A 81 7.56 -12.20 -2.42
CA GLU A 81 6.21 -12.60 -1.97
C GLU A 81 5.10 -11.77 -2.64
N TYR A 82 5.40 -10.53 -3.04
CA TYR A 82 4.41 -9.60 -3.59
C TYR A 82 4.08 -9.86 -5.07
N PHE A 83 5.07 -10.33 -5.84
CA PHE A 83 4.93 -10.59 -7.28
C PHE A 83 5.11 -12.06 -7.67
N GLY A 84 5.48 -12.93 -6.73
CA GLY A 84 5.63 -14.37 -6.94
C GLY A 84 4.30 -15.11 -6.95
#